data_AF-A0A7G9Z5I2-F1
#
_entry.id   AF-A0A7G9Z5I2-F1
#
_cell.length_a   1.000
_cell.length_b   1.000
_cell.length_c   1.000
_cell.angle_alpha   90.00
_cell.angle_beta   90.00
_cell.angle_gamma   90.00
#
_symmetry.space_group_name_H-M   'P 1'
#
loop_
_entity.id
_entity.type
_entity.pdbx_description
1 polymer ?
#
loop_
_entity_poly.entity_id
_entity_poly.type
_entity_poly.pdbx_seq_one_letter_code
_entity_poly.pdbx_strand_id
1 'polypeptide(L)'
;MKKYIVELAKDERETLCALTSKGKHKSQKIINALILLGCDEGEYQKKRSTNEEMARILNISMKKIDRVKKRFVMEGIEVALNGEKRKSYLR
;
A
#
# COMPACT_ATOMS: atom_id res chain seq x y z
N MET A 1 2.27 19.66 4.75
CA MET A 1 3.34 18.69 5.09
C MET A 1 2.94 17.30 4.63
N LYS A 2 3.77 16.60 3.84
CA LYS A 2 3.56 15.19 3.54
C LYS A 2 3.71 14.40 4.85
N LYS A 3 2.69 13.68 5.28
CA LYS A 3 2.77 12.73 6.41
C LYS A 3 2.92 11.33 5.83
N TYR A 4 3.82 10.52 6.41
CA TYR A 4 4.10 9.13 6.03
C TYR A 4 4.62 8.98 4.59
N ILE A 5 5.92 9.26 4.39
CA ILE A 5 6.62 9.01 3.13
C ILE A 5 6.85 7.49 3.03
N VAL A 6 6.52 6.91 1.87
CA VAL A 6 6.74 5.49 1.60
C VAL A 6 8.01 5.38 0.78
N GLU A 7 9.00 4.67 1.30
CA GLU A 7 10.23 4.31 0.58
C GLU A 7 10.34 2.80 0.67
N LEU A 8 10.23 2.13 -0.47
CA LEU A 8 10.33 0.68 -0.53
C LEU A 8 11.78 0.26 -0.75
N ALA A 9 12.25 -0.69 0.06
CA ALA A 9 13.46 -1.42 -0.26
C ALA A 9 13.22 -2.30 -1.51
N LYS A 10 14.33 -2.72 -2.14
CA LYS A 10 14.28 -3.49 -3.39
C LYS A 10 13.43 -4.76 -3.25
N ASP A 11 13.65 -5.51 -2.18
CA ASP A 11 12.98 -6.77 -1.84
C ASP A 11 11.50 -6.56 -1.53
N GLU A 12 11.14 -5.50 -0.80
CA GLU A 12 9.75 -5.11 -0.56
C GLU A 12 9.04 -4.81 -1.88
N ARG A 13 9.69 -4.04 -2.76
CA ARG A 13 9.13 -3.69 -4.06
C ARG A 13 8.94 -4.92 -4.95
N GLU A 14 9.94 -5.80 -5.02
CA GLU A 14 9.86 -7.08 -5.75
C GLU A 14 8.72 -7.96 -5.21
N THR A 15 8.58 -8.03 -3.89
CA THR A 15 7.49 -8.76 -3.23
C THR A 15 6.11 -8.21 -3.61
N LEU A 16 5.94 -6.88 -3.60
CA LEU A 16 4.70 -6.22 -3.99
C LEU A 16 4.40 -6.38 -5.49
N CYS A 17 5.42 -6.33 -6.35
CA CYS A 17 5.26 -6.59 -7.78
C CYS A 17 4.82 -8.04 -8.04
N ALA A 18 5.45 -9.03 -7.38
CA ALA A 18 5.06 -10.42 -7.50
C ALA A 18 3.65 -10.70 -6.94
N LEU A 19 3.23 -9.97 -5.91
CA LEU A 19 1.89 -10.06 -5.34
C LEU A 19 0.82 -9.52 -6.29
N THR A 20 1.13 -8.45 -7.02
CA THR A 20 0.18 -7.78 -7.93
C THR A 20 0.09 -8.43 -9.31
N SER A 21 1.14 -9.13 -9.76
CA SER A 21 1.18 -9.81 -11.06
C SER A 21 0.35 -11.10 -11.13
N LYS A 22 0.06 -11.75 -10.00
CA LYS A 22 -0.64 -13.04 -9.95
C LYS A 22 -2.17 -12.99 -10.15
N GLY A 23 -2.74 -11.80 -10.39
CA GLY A 23 -4.06 -11.57 -11.00
C GLY A 23 -5.26 -12.41 -10.52
N LYS A 24 -6.11 -11.84 -9.64
CA LYS A 24 -7.57 -12.07 -9.55
C LYS A 24 -8.16 -10.94 -8.67
N HIS A 25 -8.78 -9.90 -9.23
CA HIS A 25 -9.39 -8.82 -8.44
C HIS A 25 -10.52 -9.37 -7.54
N LYS A 26 -10.83 -8.90 -6.31
CA LYS A 26 -10.35 -7.82 -5.42
C LYS A 26 -10.06 -8.41 -4.02
N SER A 27 -8.81 -8.69 -3.68
CA SER A 27 -8.43 -8.79 -2.26
C SER A 27 -7.96 -7.41 -1.79
N GLN A 28 -8.32 -7.04 -0.55
CA GLN A 28 -7.85 -5.79 0.04
C GLN A 28 -6.31 -5.71 0.06
N LYS A 29 -5.65 -6.86 0.12
CA LYS A 29 -4.20 -7.03 0.08
C LYS A 29 -3.59 -6.52 -1.24
N ILE A 30 -4.15 -6.88 -2.39
CA ILE A 30 -3.68 -6.42 -3.71
C ILE A 30 -3.85 -4.91 -3.85
N ILE A 31 -4.99 -4.36 -3.42
CA ILE A 31 -5.22 -2.90 -3.46
C ILE A 31 -4.20 -2.17 -2.58
N ASN A 32 -3.92 -2.68 -1.38
CA ASN A 32 -2.92 -2.08 -0.49
C ASN A 32 -1.52 -2.15 -1.13
N ALA A 33 -1.17 -3.25 -1.80
CA ALA A 33 0.10 -3.38 -2.52
C ALA A 33 0.25 -2.38 -3.67
N LEU A 34 -0.79 -2.22 -4.48
CA LEU A 34 -0.81 -1.24 -5.57
C LEU A 34 -0.67 0.20 -5.06
N ILE A 35 -1.29 0.52 -3.92
CA ILE A 35 -1.12 1.82 -3.27
C ILE A 35 0.34 2.07 -2.89
N LEU A 36 1.00 1.09 -2.25
CA LEU A 36 2.39 1.23 -1.83
C LEU A 36 3.32 1.38 -3.04
N LEU A 37 3.16 0.54 -4.07
CA LEU A 37 3.93 0.64 -5.31
C LEU A 37 3.74 1.99 -6.04
N GLY A 38 2.54 2.56 -6.02
CA GLY A 38 2.26 3.84 -6.68
C GLY A 38 2.72 5.06 -5.87
N CYS A 39 2.75 4.95 -4.54
CA CYS A 39 3.19 6.02 -3.62
C CYS A 39 4.69 6.03 -3.34
N ASP A 40 5.40 4.95 -3.69
CA ASP A 40 6.82 4.77 -3.43
C ASP A 40 7.63 5.98 -3.93
N GLU A 41 8.39 6.58 -3.00
CA GLU A 41 9.34 7.66 -3.22
C GLU A 41 10.80 7.15 -3.14
N GLY A 42 11.01 5.83 -3.01
CA GLY A 42 12.32 5.20 -2.90
C GLY A 42 13.09 5.11 -4.23
N GLU A 43 14.37 4.73 -4.13
CA GLU A 43 15.33 4.73 -5.23
C GLU A 43 14.95 3.81 -6.42
N TYR A 44 14.15 2.78 -6.17
CA TYR A 44 13.71 1.82 -7.18
C TYR A 44 12.43 2.25 -7.93
N GLN A 45 11.85 3.41 -7.57
CA GLN A 45 10.68 3.93 -8.26
C GLN A 45 11.07 4.62 -9.57
N LYS A 46 10.59 4.08 -10.69
CA LYS A 46 10.80 4.67 -12.03
C LYS A 46 9.74 5.68 -12.41
N LYS A 47 8.50 5.48 -11.94
CA LYS A 47 7.37 6.36 -12.27
C LYS A 47 6.40 6.42 -11.11
N ARG A 48 6.34 7.59 -10.48
CA ARG A 48 5.43 7.87 -9.38
C ARG A 48 4.05 8.27 -9.90
N SER A 49 3.00 7.84 -9.21
CA SER A 49 1.64 8.36 -9.40
C SER A 49 1.27 9.32 -8.28
N THR A 50 0.42 10.31 -8.59
CA THR A 50 -0.18 11.14 -7.54
C THR A 50 -1.24 10.35 -6.78
N ASN A 51 -1.52 10.75 -5.54
CA ASN A 51 -2.59 10.12 -4.77
C ASN A 51 -3.94 10.25 -5.48
N GLU A 52 -4.18 11.37 -6.17
CA GLU A 52 -5.37 11.67 -6.93
C GLU A 52 -5.54 10.73 -8.12
N GLU A 53 -4.46 10.46 -8.86
CA GLU A 53 -4.45 9.49 -9.96
C GLU A 53 -4.72 8.08 -9.45
N MET A 54 -4.07 7.66 -8.37
CA MET A 54 -4.30 6.34 -7.75
C MET A 54 -5.73 6.20 -7.26
N ALA A 55 -6.27 7.22 -6.59
CA ALA A 55 -7.66 7.23 -6.12
C ALA A 55 -8.64 7.01 -7.28
N ARG A 56 -8.39 7.69 -8.41
CA ARG A 56 -9.18 7.55 -9.65
C ARG A 56 -9.05 6.16 -10.27
N ILE A 57 -7.83 5.70 -10.52
CA ILE A 57 -7.54 4.44 -11.23
C ILE A 57 -7.98 3.23 -10.42
N LEU A 58 -7.71 3.22 -9.11
CA LEU A 58 -8.03 2.09 -8.23
C LEU A 58 -9.47 2.17 -7.67
N ASN A 59 -10.19 3.26 -7.95
CA ASN A 59 -11.52 3.56 -7.40
C ASN A 59 -11.56 3.44 -5.86
N ILE A 60 -10.68 4.19 -5.19
CA ILE A 60 -10.54 4.23 -3.73
C ILE A 60 -10.52 5.67 -3.22
N SER A 61 -10.81 5.87 -1.93
CA SER A 61 -10.70 7.18 -1.31
C SER A 61 -9.25 7.56 -0.98
N MET A 62 -8.94 8.85 -1.01
CA MET A 62 -7.68 9.41 -0.50
C MET A 62 -7.38 8.95 0.94
N LYS A 63 -8.42 8.89 1.78
CA LYS A 63 -8.31 8.40 3.17
C LYS A 63 -7.84 6.95 3.26
N LYS A 64 -8.18 6.11 2.28
CA LYS A 64 -7.69 4.73 2.20
C LYS A 64 -6.19 4.72 1.89
N ILE A 65 -5.74 5.55 0.95
CA ILE A 65 -4.32 5.73 0.62
C ILE A 65 -3.54 6.16 1.87
N ASP A 66 -4.00 7.21 2.55
CA ASP A 66 -3.35 7.72 3.76
C ASP A 66 -3.23 6.68 4.87
N ARG A 67 -4.27 5.86 5.08
CA ARG A 67 -4.25 4.78 6.07
C ARG A 67 -3.24 3.70 5.73
N VAL A 68 -3.11 3.33 4.46
CA VAL A 68 -2.13 2.32 4.01
C VAL A 68 -0.71 2.85 4.17
N LYS A 69 -0.45 4.10 3.74
CA LYS A 69 0.84 4.77 3.94
C LYS A 69 1.21 4.85 5.43
N LYS A 70 0.26 5.26 6.27
CA LYS A 70 0.45 5.32 7.73
C LYS A 70 0.83 3.95 8.30
N ARG A 71 0.09 2.89 7.95
CA ARG A 71 0.37 1.53 8.43
C ARG A 71 1.73 1.03 7.98
N PHE A 72 2.12 1.28 6.74
CA PHE A 72 3.45 0.89 6.26
C PHE A 72 4.54 1.56 7.08
N VAL A 73 4.48 2.88 7.23
CA VAL A 73 5.51 3.66 7.94
C VAL A 73 5.54 3.35 9.44
N MET A 74 4.41 3.09 10.07
CA MET A 74 4.33 2.90 11.52
C MET A 74 4.38 1.43 11.96
N GLU A 75 3.92 0.51 11.13
CA GLU A 75 3.60 -0.88 11.52
C GLU A 75 4.19 -1.91 10.54
N GLY A 76 4.81 -1.47 9.44
CA GLY A 76 5.49 -2.32 8.47
C GLY A 76 4.57 -2.90 7.38
N ILE A 77 5.23 -3.58 6.43
CA ILE A 77 4.60 -4.09 5.19
C ILE A 77 3.47 -5.10 5.46
N GLU A 78 3.64 -6.02 6.41
CA GLU A 78 2.62 -7.04 6.68
C GLU A 78 1.31 -6.44 7.21
N VAL A 79 1.40 -5.42 8.08
CA VAL A 79 0.22 -4.75 8.62
C VAL A 79 -0.43 -3.84 7.56
N ALA A 80 0.38 -3.17 6.74
CA ALA A 80 -0.12 -2.39 5.61
C ALA A 80 -0.91 -3.26 4.62
N LEU A 81 -0.45 -4.49 4.36
CA LEU A 81 -1.06 -5.40 3.40
C LEU A 81 -2.32 -6.09 3.96
N ASN A 82 -2.25 -6.67 5.15
CA ASN A 82 -3.33 -7.51 5.69
C ASN A 82 -4.29 -6.75 6.63
N GLY A 83 -3.89 -5.57 7.11
CA GLY A 83 -4.57 -4.86 8.19
C GLY A 83 -4.25 -5.44 9.56
N GLU A 84 -4.60 -4.70 10.61
CA GLU A 84 -4.46 -5.17 11.99
C GLU A 84 -5.34 -6.41 12.22
N LYS A 85 -4.80 -7.40 12.94
CA LYS A 85 -5.59 -8.53 13.43
C LYS A 85 -6.73 -7.96 14.27
N ARG A 86 -7.99 -8.30 13.94
CA ARG A 86 -9.13 -7.98 14.80
C ARG A 86 -8.85 -8.58 16.17
N LYS A 87 -8.71 -7.74 17.19
CA LYS A 87 -8.84 -8.19 18.58
C LYS A 87 -10.30 -8.57 18.75
N SER A 88 -10.62 -9.86 18.65
CA SER A 88 -11.90 -10.35 19.14
C SER A 88 -11.86 -10.19 20.65
N TYR A 89 -12.55 -9.17 21.17
CA TYR A 89 -12.92 -9.21 22.57
C TYR A 89 -13.80 -10.45 22.71
N LEU A 90 -13.27 -11.48 23.39
CA LEU A 90 -14.06 -12.60 23.84
C LEU A 90 -15.23 -11.99 24.62
N ARG A 91 -16.45 -12.18 24.12
CA ARG A 91 -17.68 -11.90 24.86
C ARG A 91 -17.97 -13.07 25.77
#